data_AF-A0A9D8LDV7-F1
#
_entry.id   AF-A0A9D8LDV7-F1
#
_cell.length_a   1.000
_cell.length_b   1.000
_cell.length_c   1.000
_cell.angle_alpha   90.00
_cell.angle_beta   90.00
_cell.angle_gamma   90.00
#
_symmetry.space_group_name_H-M   'P 1'
#
loop_
_entity.id
_entity.type
_entity.pdbx_description
1 polymer ?
#
loop_
_entity_poly.entity_id
_entity_poly.type
_entity_poly.pdbx_seq_one_letter_code
_entity_poly.pdbx_strand_id
1 'polypeptide(L)' 'SHTIANLEHHHFKYDLFRQPGDIHVHMFGTATLSFADGIKTEPGDVFEIEESQFGLPLRNAVAWDAERPVVIRQL' A
#
# COMPACT_ATOMS: atom_id res chain seq x y z
N SER A 1 -1.88 -21.28 -6.11
CA SER A 1 -0.92 -20.20 -5.78
C SER A 1 -1.71 -18.92 -5.59
N HIS A 2 -1.34 -18.09 -4.61
CA HIS A 2 -2.07 -16.89 -4.16
C HIS A 2 -3.34 -17.11 -3.31
N THR A 3 -3.48 -18.25 -2.62
CA THR A 3 -4.40 -18.33 -1.47
C THR A 3 -3.73 -17.69 -0.25
N ILE A 4 -4.50 -17.09 0.66
CA ILE A 4 -3.98 -16.53 1.92
C ILE A 4 -3.13 -17.58 2.65
N ALA A 5 -3.69 -18.78 2.88
CA ALA A 5 -2.98 -19.87 3.56
C ALA A 5 -1.63 -20.24 2.92
N ASN A 6 -1.52 -20.20 1.59
CA ASN A 6 -0.27 -20.48 0.91
C ASN A 6 0.74 -19.33 1.06
N LEU A 7 0.28 -18.07 1.01
CA LEU A 7 1.13 -16.90 1.25
C LEU A 7 1.69 -16.91 2.67
N GLU A 8 0.82 -17.15 3.65
CA GLU A 8 1.19 -17.26 5.07
C GLU A 8 2.19 -18.38 5.32
N HIS A 9 1.97 -19.57 4.74
CA HIS A 9 2.92 -20.67 4.86
C HIS A 9 4.33 -20.28 4.37
N HIS A 10 4.42 -19.58 3.25
CA HIS A 10 5.71 -19.16 2.70
C HIS A 10 6.34 -17.97 3.44
N HIS A 11 5.54 -17.07 4.01
CA HIS A 11 6.02 -15.90 4.74
C HIS A 11 6.44 -16.25 6.17
N PHE A 12 5.64 -17.07 6.87
CA PHE A 12 5.80 -17.32 8.31
C PHE A 12 6.59 -18.58 8.66
N LYS A 13 7.11 -19.31 7.68
CA LYS A 13 8.01 -20.47 7.93
C LYS A 13 9.36 -20.09 8.56
N TYR A 14 9.72 -18.81 8.59
CA TYR A 14 10.97 -18.33 9.18
C TYR A 14 10.69 -17.34 10.31
N ASP A 15 11.36 -17.54 11.45
CA ASP A 15 11.20 -16.72 12.66
C ASP A 15 11.51 -15.23 12.45
N LEU A 16 12.37 -14.93 11.47
CA LEU A 16 12.72 -13.56 11.08
C LEU A 16 11.48 -12.73 10.69
N PHE A 17 10.44 -13.35 10.12
CA PHE A 17 9.23 -12.67 9.66
C PHE A 17 8.07 -12.75 10.66
N ARG A 18 8.37 -13.03 11.94
CA ARG A 18 7.37 -13.22 13.00
C ARG A 18 7.68 -12.39 14.24
N GLN A 19 8.19 -11.17 14.05
CA GLN A 19 8.55 -10.32 15.18
C GLN A 19 7.30 -9.62 15.74
N PRO A 20 7.11 -9.58 17.07
CA PRO A 20 6.02 -8.83 17.66
C PRO A 20 6.04 -7.36 17.22
N GLY A 21 4.91 -6.88 16.69
CA GLY A 21 4.76 -5.51 16.19
C GLY A 21 4.87 -5.37 14.67
N ASP A 22 5.32 -6.41 13.95
CA ASP A 22 5.32 -6.40 12.49
C ASP A 22 3.91 -6.39 11.91
N ILE A 23 3.72 -5.65 10.82
CA ILE A 23 2.49 -5.61 10.03
C ILE A 23 2.77 -6.23 8.66
N HIS A 24 2.01 -7.26 8.30
CA HIS A 24 2.12 -7.93 7.01
C HIS A 24 0.95 -7.52 6.11
N VAL A 25 1.25 -6.97 4.93
CA VAL A 25 0.24 -6.55 3.95
C VAL A 25 0.37 -7.42 2.70
N HIS A 26 -0.68 -8.18 2.38
CA HIS A 26 -0.75 -9.01 1.18
C HIS A 26 -1.59 -8.32 0.11
N MET A 27 -0.95 -7.88 -0.96
CA MET A 27 -1.62 -7.29 -2.12
C MET A 27 -2.05 -8.40 -3.07
N PHE A 28 -3.35 -8.65 -3.19
CA PHE A 28 -3.91 -9.65 -4.12
C PHE A 28 -4.11 -9.12 -5.55
N GLY A 29 -3.44 -8.00 -5.85
CA GLY A 29 -3.47 -7.31 -7.14
C GLY A 29 -4.71 -6.45 -7.34
N THR A 30 -4.60 -5.52 -8.29
CA THR A 30 -5.71 -5.00 -9.08
C THR A 30 -5.24 -5.08 -10.53
N ALA A 31 -6.09 -5.61 -11.43
CA ALA A 31 -5.77 -5.73 -12.85
C ALA A 31 -6.14 -4.46 -13.64
N THR A 32 -6.70 -3.46 -12.99
CA THR A 32 -7.17 -2.23 -13.62
C THR A 32 -6.14 -1.13 -13.38
N LEU A 33 -5.30 -0.92 -14.39
CA LEU A 33 -4.29 0.13 -14.45
C LEU A 33 -5.01 1.49 -14.47
N SER A 34 -5.33 2.08 -13.31
CA SER A 34 -5.84 3.46 -13.21
C SER A 34 -4.97 4.45 -14.01
N PHE A 35 -3.68 4.15 -14.14
CA PHE A 35 -2.74 4.85 -15.00
C PHE A 35 -3.08 4.78 -16.51
N ALA A 36 -3.47 3.61 -17.02
CA ALA A 36 -3.86 3.44 -18.42
C ALA A 36 -5.18 4.15 -18.73
N ASP A 37 -6.05 4.28 -17.74
CA ASP A 37 -7.33 5.00 -17.84
C ASP A 37 -7.20 6.52 -17.62
N GLY A 38 -5.97 7.03 -17.49
CA GLY A 38 -5.70 8.47 -17.31
C GLY A 38 -6.17 9.04 -15.98
N ILE A 39 -6.47 8.19 -14.99
CA ILE A 39 -6.85 8.62 -13.65
C ILE A 39 -5.61 9.15 -12.95
N LYS A 40 -5.65 10.43 -12.60
CA LYS A 40 -4.59 11.15 -11.90
C LYS A 40 -5.17 11.77 -10.63
N THR A 41 -4.44 11.65 -9.53
CA THR A 41 -4.80 12.28 -8.28
C THR A 41 -4.54 13.78 -8.35
N GLU A 42 -5.42 14.57 -7.73
CA GLU A 42 -5.32 16.01 -7.59
C GLU A 42 -5.31 16.42 -6.10
N PRO A 43 -4.82 17.62 -5.74
CA PRO A 43 -4.88 18.11 -4.37
C PRO A 43 -6.30 18.09 -3.82
N GLY A 44 -6.46 17.56 -2.61
CA GLY A 44 -7.75 17.46 -1.96
C GLY A 44 -8.53 16.17 -2.26
N ASP A 45 -8.09 15.34 -3.22
CA ASP A 45 -8.59 13.98 -3.35
C ASP A 45 -8.35 13.21 -2.05
N VAL A 46 -9.26 12.30 -1.69
CA VAL A 46 -9.16 11.50 -0.47
C VAL A 46 -9.05 10.03 -0.83
N PHE A 47 -7.94 9.40 -0.44
CA PHE A 47 -7.84 7.95 -0.41
C PHE A 47 -8.56 7.42 0.83
N GLU A 48 -9.56 6.59 0.61
CA GLU A 48 -10.32 5.93 1.68
C GLU A 48 -10.15 4.42 1.60
N ILE A 49 -9.84 3.81 2.74
CA ILE A 49 -9.77 2.36 2.91
C ILE A 49 -10.66 2.00 4.08
N GLU A 50 -11.64 1.12 3.83
CA GLU A 50 -12.57 0.65 4.83
C GLU A 50 -12.76 -0.87 4.74
N GLU A 51 -13.05 -1.49 5.87
CA GLU A 51 -13.54 -2.85 5.94
C GLU A 51 -14.40 -2.96 7.21
N SER A 52 -15.53 -3.66 7.10
CA SER A 52 -16.60 -3.75 8.09
C SER A 52 -16.21 -4.31 9.46
N GLN A 53 -15.16 -5.12 9.52
CA GLN A 53 -14.58 -5.73 10.71
C GLN A 53 -13.57 -4.80 11.40
N PHE A 54 -13.11 -3.74 10.74
CA PHE A 54 -12.28 -2.70 11.35
C PHE A 54 -13.13 -1.54 11.89
N GLY A 55 -12.45 -0.60 12.56
CA GLY A 55 -13.07 0.59 13.13
C GLY A 55 -13.41 1.64 12.08
N LEU A 56 -13.12 2.91 12.40
CA LEU A 56 -13.37 4.01 11.47
C LEU A 56 -12.55 3.85 10.17
N PRO A 57 -13.10 4.28 9.02
CA PRO A 57 -12.40 4.24 7.74
C PRO A 57 -11.11 5.07 7.79
N LEU A 58 -10.04 4.54 7.18
CA LEU A 58 -8.79 5.26 7.03
C LEU A 58 -8.90 6.21 5.84
N ARG A 59 -8.87 7.52 6.12
CA ARG A 59 -8.94 8.57 5.10
C ARG A 59 -7.64 9.37 5.09
N ASN A 60 -7.03 9.51 3.91
CA ASN A 60 -5.82 10.29 3.71
C ASN A 60 -6.00 11.25 2.51
N ALA A 61 -5.94 12.56 2.79
CA ALA A 61 -6.07 13.58 1.75
C ALA A 61 -4.74 13.78 1.01
N VAL A 62 -4.82 13.86 -0.32
CA VAL A 62 -3.67 14.11 -1.19
C VAL A 62 -3.28 15.58 -1.12
N ALA A 63 -1.99 15.81 -0.89
CA ALA A 63 -1.37 17.12 -0.98
C ALA A 63 -0.01 16.98 -1.69
N TRP A 64 0.35 18.00 -2.46
CA TRP A 64 1.69 18.13 -3.03
C TRP A 64 2.53 19.03 -2.14
N ASP A 65 3.78 18.65 -1.93
CA ASP A 65 4.76 19.55 -1.33
C ASP A 65 5.21 20.60 -2.36
N ALA A 66 5.79 21.70 -1.90
CA ALA A 66 6.38 22.70 -2.78
C ALA A 66 7.52 22.08 -3.61
N GLU A 67 7.59 22.45 -4.89
CA GLU A 67 8.67 21.98 -5.76
C GLU A 67 10.02 22.43 -5.20
N ARG A 68 10.95 21.47 -5.06
CA ARG A 68 12.30 21.73 -4.58
C ARG A 68 13.33 21.00 -5.45
N PRO A 69 14.47 21.63 -5.77
CA PRO A 69 15.51 20.98 -6.57
C PRO A 69 16.09 19.78 -5.81
N VAL A 70 16.14 18.62 -6.48
CA VAL A 70 16.76 17.39 -5.95
C VAL A 70 18.06 17.12 -6.72
N VAL A 71 19.18 17.00 -6.01
CA VAL A 71 20.47 16.62 -6.60
C VAL A 71 20.62 15.10 -6.50
N ILE A 72 20.55 14.41 -7.63
CA ILE A 72 20.82 12.97 -7.69
C ILE A 72 22.34 12.77 -7.81
N ARG A 73 22.93 12.02 -6.86
CA ARG A 73 24.33 11.59 -6.94
C ARG A 73 24.37 10.10 -7.24
N GLN A 74 25.20 9.67 -8.19
CA GLN A 74 25.52 8.25 -8.35
C GLN A 74 26.35 7.78 -7.14
N LEU A 75 26.01 6.59 -6.65
CA LEU A 75 26.78 5.84 -5.65
C LEU A 75 28.08 5.30 -6.26
#